data_AF-A0A090Q5S5-F1
#
_entry.id   AF-A0A090Q5S5-F1
#
_cell.length_a   1.000
_cell.length_b   1.000
_cell.length_c   1.000
_cell.angle_alpha   90.00
_cell.angle_beta   90.00
_cell.angle_gamma   90.00
#
_symmetry.space_group_name_H-M   'P 1'
#
loop_
_entity.id
_entity.type
_entity.pdbx_description
1 polymer ?
#
loop_
_entity_poly.entity_id
_entity_poly.type
_entity_poly.pdbx_seq_one_letter_code
_entity_poly.pdbx_strand_id
1 'polypeptide(L)' 'MNSDYEAKRANNITLTELKIHDAQPDLFYNWLKEKDKLGGQHKIPRLSNSRDYMEELLRLQSQILA' A
#
# COMPACT_ATOMS: atom_id res chain seq x y z
N MET A 1 -10.70 0.11 -19.96
CA MET A 1 -9.47 -0.66 -19.66
C MET A 1 -8.27 0.10 -20.23
N ASN A 2 -7.08 0.06 -19.60
CA ASN A 2 -5.91 0.82 -20.06
C ASN A 2 -5.01 -0.07 -20.94
N SER A 3 -4.90 0.25 -22.23
CA SER A 3 -4.17 -0.54 -23.23
C SER A 3 -2.65 -0.51 -23.06
N ASP A 4 -2.09 0.58 -22.54
CA ASP A 4 -0.65 0.69 -22.25
C ASP A 4 -0.24 -0.23 -21.10
N TYR A 5 -1.09 -0.35 -20.06
CA TYR A 5 -0.90 -1.30 -18.97
C TYR A 5 -0.94 -2.75 -19.47
N GLU A 6 -1.92 -3.09 -20.32
CA GLU A 6 -2.04 -4.42 -20.92
C GLU A 6 -0.77 -4.79 -21.73
N ALA A 7 -0.31 -3.89 -22.59
CA ALA A 7 0.90 -4.09 -23.39
C ALA A 7 2.16 -4.28 -22.51
N LYS A 8 2.30 -3.52 -21.41
CA LYS A 8 3.46 -3.61 -20.51
C LYS A 8 3.44 -4.84 -19.60
N ARG A 9 2.25 -5.36 -19.25
CA ARG A 9 2.08 -6.63 -18.51
C ARG A 9 2.25 -7.85 -19.38
N ALA A 10 2.12 -7.72 -20.70
CA ALA A 10 2.31 -8.83 -21.62
C ALA A 10 3.69 -9.47 -21.39
N ASN A 11 3.72 -10.79 -21.31
CA ASN A 11 4.91 -11.61 -21.11
C ASN A 11 5.63 -11.46 -19.75
N ASN A 12 5.11 -10.70 -18.77
CA ASN A 12 5.73 -10.51 -17.44
C ASN A 12 7.19 -10.02 -17.44
N ILE A 13 7.67 -9.40 -18.54
CA ILE A 13 9.06 -8.95 -18.68
C ILE A 13 9.24 -7.55 -18.08
N THR A 14 8.42 -6.59 -18.52
CA THR A 14 8.57 -5.17 -18.14
C THR A 14 7.77 -4.82 -16.90
N LEU A 15 6.58 -5.39 -16.74
CA LEU A 15 5.73 -5.21 -15.58
C LEU A 15 5.30 -6.57 -15.05
N THR A 16 5.81 -6.91 -13.88
CA THR A 16 5.49 -8.17 -13.19
C THR A 16 4.13 -8.10 -12.49
N GLU A 17 3.67 -9.25 -12.01
CA GLU A 17 2.39 -9.34 -11.31
C GLU A 17 2.40 -8.52 -10.01
N LEU A 18 1.26 -7.88 -9.73
CA LEU A 18 1.08 -7.12 -8.52
C LEU A 18 1.10 -8.08 -7.32
N LYS A 19 1.95 -7.79 -6.34
CA LYS A 19 1.89 -8.45 -5.05
C LYS A 19 0.77 -7.85 -4.23
N ILE A 20 -0.26 -8.66 -3.95
CA ILE A 20 -1.38 -8.26 -3.11
C ILE A 20 -1.07 -8.63 -1.65
N HIS A 21 -1.36 -7.69 -0.74
CA HIS A 21 -1.21 -7.86 0.69
C HIS A 21 -2.56 -7.63 1.36
N ASP A 22 -3.13 -8.66 1.96
CA ASP A 22 -4.36 -8.51 2.75
C ASP A 22 -4.05 -7.79 4.06
N ALA A 23 -4.58 -6.57 4.18
CA ALA A 23 -4.43 -5.75 5.37
C ALA A 23 -5.33 -6.25 6.50
N GLN A 24 -4.82 -6.22 7.73
CA GLN A 24 -5.66 -6.42 8.91
C GLN A 24 -6.68 -5.28 9.02
N PRO A 25 -7.83 -5.54 9.69
CA PRO A 25 -8.75 -4.49 10.09
C PRO A 25 -8.01 -3.33 10.76
N ASP A 26 -8.46 -2.11 10.48
CA ASP A 26 -7.95 -0.87 11.08
C ASP A 26 -6.47 -0.54 10.82
N LEU A 27 -5.77 -1.22 9.90
CA LEU A 27 -4.36 -0.94 9.60
C LEU A 27 -4.08 0.54 9.28
N PHE A 28 -4.87 1.16 8.40
CA PHE A 28 -4.71 2.58 8.05
C PHE A 28 -5.08 3.52 9.20
N TYR A 29 -6.03 3.13 10.05
CA TYR A 29 -6.40 3.88 11.24
C TYR A 29 -5.22 3.90 12.23
N ASN A 30 -4.65 2.73 12.51
CA ASN A 30 -3.49 2.59 13.39
C ASN A 30 -2.26 3.31 12.83
N TRP A 31 -2.04 3.23 11.51
CA TRP A 31 -0.96 3.95 10.84
C TRP A 31 -1.07 5.47 10.94
N LEU A 32 -2.29 6.03 10.84
CA LEU A 32 -2.50 7.45 11.09
C LEU A 32 -2.34 7.83 12.56
N LYS A 33 -2.76 6.95 13.47
CA LYS A 33 -2.61 7.12 14.92
C LYS A 33 -1.14 7.21 15.34
N GLU A 34 -0.27 6.33 14.84
CA GLU A 34 1.18 6.37 15.15
C GLU A 34 1.87 7.66 14.69
N LYS A 35 1.26 8.37 13.74
CA LYS A 35 1.79 9.61 13.16
C LYS A 35 1.19 10.86 13.76
N ASP A 36 0.37 10.73 14.81
CA ASP A 36 -0.44 11.82 15.37
C ASP A 36 -1.32 12.53 14.31
N LYS A 37 -1.76 11.77 13.30
CA LYS A 37 -2.63 12.23 12.20
C LYS A 37 -4.03 11.63 12.27
N LEU A 38 -4.42 11.19 13.47
CA LEU A 38 -5.75 10.66 13.70
C LEU A 38 -6.75 11.80 13.91
N GLY A 39 -7.76 11.88 13.05
CA GLY A 39 -8.68 13.02 12.98
C GLY A 39 -8.27 14.04 11.90
N GLY A 40 -9.11 15.06 11.69
CA GLY A 40 -8.90 16.02 10.59
C GLY A 40 -9.10 15.43 9.19
N GLN A 41 -8.73 16.19 8.15
CA GLN A 41 -8.90 15.79 6.75
C GLN A 41 -7.57 15.26 6.14
N HIS A 42 -6.96 14.26 6.77
CA HIS A 42 -5.75 13.62 6.25
C HIS A 42 -6.10 12.53 5.23
N LYS A 43 -5.63 12.71 3.98
CA LYS A 43 -5.85 11.75 2.89
C LYS A 43 -4.79 10.65 2.92
N ILE A 44 -5.24 9.41 2.75
CA ILE A 44 -4.34 8.27 2.52
C ILE A 44 -3.83 8.30 1.07
N PRO A 45 -2.51 8.30 0.83
CA PRO A 45 -1.93 8.16 -0.50
C PRO A 45 -2.30 6.80 -1.11
N ARG A 46 -2.75 6.77 -2.36
CA ARG A 46 -3.19 5.54 -3.05
C ARG A 46 -2.10 4.89 -3.90
N LEU A 47 -1.13 5.69 -4.35
CA LEU A 47 -0.01 5.27 -5.17
C LEU A 47 1.21 6.12 -4.79
N SER A 48 2.38 5.49 -4.73
CA SER A 48 3.66 6.14 -4.43
C SER A 48 4.74 5.48 -5.26
N ASN A 49 5.69 6.28 -5.74
CA ASN A 49 6.90 5.77 -6.39
C ASN A 49 7.97 5.35 -5.37
N SER A 50 7.85 5.79 -4.11
CA SER A 50 8.69 5.33 -3.00
C SER A 50 8.00 4.23 -2.21
N ARG A 51 8.80 3.34 -1.60
CA ARG A 51 8.34 2.27 -0.73
C ARG A 51 8.05 2.70 0.71
N ASP A 52 8.36 3.94 1.10
CA ASP A 52 8.29 4.38 2.50
C ASP A 52 6.96 4.04 3.19
N TYR A 53 5.82 4.37 2.57
CA TYR A 53 4.50 4.05 3.12
C TYR A 53 4.22 2.56 3.17
N MET A 54 4.68 1.79 2.17
CA MET A 54 4.48 0.35 2.15
C MET A 54 5.31 -0.34 3.24
N GLU A 55 6.55 0.09 3.47
CA GLU A 55 7.39 -0.49 4.52
C GLU A 55 6.82 -0.22 5.91
N GLU A 56 6.27 0.99 6.15
CA GLU A 56 5.58 1.29 7.40
C GLU A 56 4.32 0.45 7.60
N LEU A 57 3.48 0.32 6.57
CA LEU A 57 2.24 -0.47 6.62
C LEU A 57 2.54 -1.96 6.82
N LEU A 58 3.57 -2.51 6.15
CA LEU A 58 3.98 -3.90 6.31
C LEU A 58 4.54 -4.18 7.70
N ARG A 59 5.29 -3.24 8.28
CA ARG A 59 5.78 -3.34 9.67
C ARG A 59 4.63 -3.34 10.68
N LEU A 60 3.66 -2.45 10.52
CA LEU A 60 2.47 -2.42 11.36
C LEU A 60 1.64 -3.70 11.24
N GLN A 61 1.47 -4.21 10.02
CA GLN A 61 0.77 -5.46 9.76
C GLN A 61 1.41 -6.64 10.49
N SER A 62 2.75 -6.74 10.49
CA SER A 62 3.45 -7.85 11.16
C SER A 62 3.38 -7.77 12.68
N GLN A 63 3.34 -6.55 13.24
CA GLN A 63 3.18 -6.34 14.68
C GLN A 63 1.78 -6.73 15.19
N ILE A 64 0.73 -6.59 14.38
CA ILE A 64 -0.64 -6.99 14.76
C ILE A 64 -0.78 -8.52 14.83
N LEU A 65 0.04 -9.25 14.08
CA LEU A 65 0.03 -10.72 14.02
C LEU A 65 0.89 -11.38 15.12
N ALA A 66 1.72 -10.62 15.82
CA ALA A 66 2.60 -11.08 16.89
C ALA A 66 1.92 -10.95 18.26
#